data_AF-A0A024TY48-F1
#
_entry.id   AF-A0A024TY48-F1
#
_cell.length_a   1.000
_cell.length_b   1.000
_cell.length_c   1.000
_cell.angle_alpha   90.00
_cell.angle_beta   90.00
_cell.angle_gamma   90.00
#
_symmetry.space_group_name_H-M   'P 1'
#
loop_
_entity.id
_entity.type
_entity.pdbx_description
1 polymer ?
#
loop_
_entity_poly.entity_id
_entity_poly.type
_entity_poly.pdbx_seq_one_letter_code
_entity_poly.pdbx_strand_id
1 'polypeptide(L)'
;MQLVAVASIGLAWTVAARLVETDKCTAILIGAKASKTGSPMTTQTNDCSSCDFRIAKVPAKKYAPGSKRDVVLVSSVYPRYVGTDRGAPEYFKENLLKDFYNWTDTRGIGQIPQVETTYGYIDGVYPIMNEHQLAIGESTCPARIDKWIAHDDPHG
;
A
#
# COMPACT_ATOMS: atom_id res chain seq x y z
N MET A 1 -1.61 4.62 -68.50
CA MET A 1 -2.69 5.32 -67.75
C MET A 1 -3.02 4.42 -66.57
N GLN A 2 -2.30 4.61 -65.45
CA GLN A 2 -2.82 5.11 -64.16
C GLN A 2 -3.84 4.13 -63.53
N LEU A 3 -3.74 3.68 -62.28
CA LEU A 3 -3.21 4.34 -61.08
C LEU A 3 -2.45 3.33 -60.18
N VAL A 4 -1.35 3.77 -59.60
CA VAL A 4 -0.74 3.16 -58.41
C VAL A 4 -1.45 3.76 -57.19
N ALA A 5 -2.15 2.94 -56.42
CA ALA A 5 -2.71 3.34 -55.14
C ALA A 5 -1.58 3.32 -54.09
N VAL A 6 -1.10 4.49 -53.72
CA VAL A 6 -0.18 4.65 -52.58
C VAL A 6 -1.03 4.61 -51.31
N ALA A 7 -0.98 3.48 -50.59
CA ALA A 7 -1.52 3.37 -49.25
C ALA A 7 -0.59 4.10 -48.28
N SER A 8 -0.97 5.31 -47.89
CA SER A 8 -0.30 6.08 -46.84
C SER A 8 -0.59 5.43 -45.48
N ILE A 9 0.37 4.67 -44.97
CA ILE A 9 0.39 4.21 -43.58
C ILE A 9 0.71 5.43 -42.70
N GLY A 10 -0.33 6.10 -42.20
CA GLY A 10 -0.20 7.09 -41.15
C GLY A 10 0.18 6.39 -39.86
N LEU A 11 1.48 6.40 -39.51
CA LEU A 11 1.96 5.96 -38.21
C LEU A 11 1.50 6.98 -37.17
N ALA A 12 0.33 6.75 -36.55
CA ALA A 12 -0.10 7.51 -35.39
C ALA A 12 0.84 7.15 -34.23
N TRP A 13 1.85 7.99 -34.02
CA TRP A 13 2.65 7.98 -32.80
C TRP A 13 1.71 8.33 -31.65
N THR A 14 1.18 7.30 -31.00
CA THR A 14 0.56 7.42 -29.69
C THR A 14 1.67 7.79 -28.73
N VAL A 15 1.86 9.09 -28.51
CA VAL A 15 2.60 9.58 -27.35
C VAL A 15 1.77 9.17 -26.14
N ALA A 16 2.08 8.00 -25.58
CA ALA A 16 1.61 7.62 -24.26
C ALA A 16 2.23 8.64 -23.29
N ALA A 17 1.48 9.69 -22.97
CA ALA A 17 1.81 10.57 -21.88
C ALA A 17 1.93 9.67 -20.64
N ARG A 18 3.16 9.47 -20.16
CA ARG A 18 3.37 8.85 -18.85
C ARG A 18 2.83 9.86 -17.83
N LEU A 19 1.76 9.50 -17.13
CA LEU A 19 1.39 10.18 -15.90
C LEU A 19 2.56 9.99 -14.94
N VAL A 20 3.40 11.02 -14.82
CA VAL A 20 4.39 11.10 -13.75
C VAL A 20 3.63 11.63 -12.55
N GLU A 21 3.05 10.72 -11.77
CA GLU A 21 2.47 11.04 -10.48
C GLU A 21 3.62 11.39 -9.54
N THR A 22 3.87 12.68 -9.33
CA THR A 22 4.79 13.13 -8.28
C THR A 22 4.01 13.10 -6.97
N ASP A 23 3.77 11.92 -6.41
CA ASP A 23 3.15 11.79 -5.08
C ASP A 23 4.02 12.57 -4.07
N LYS A 24 3.41 13.55 -3.39
CA LYS A 24 4.09 14.53 -2.51
C LYS A 24 3.52 14.48 -1.10
N CYS A 25 3.46 13.27 -0.53
CA CYS A 25 3.14 13.08 0.88
C CYS A 25 3.89 14.13 1.73
N THR A 26 3.21 14.66 2.74
CA THR A 26 3.80 15.63 3.68
C THR A 26 3.76 15.03 5.07
N ALA A 27 4.92 14.79 5.67
CA ALA A 27 5.04 14.32 7.05
C ALA A 27 5.22 15.49 8.04
N ILE A 28 4.52 15.43 9.17
CA ILE A 28 4.65 16.39 10.28
C ILE A 28 4.90 15.60 11.56
N LEU A 29 5.99 15.94 12.24
CA LEU A 29 6.37 15.37 13.53
C LEU A 29 6.41 16.48 14.58
N ILE A 30 5.77 16.22 15.73
CA ILE A 30 5.74 17.16 16.85
C ILE A 30 6.17 16.40 18.10
N GLY A 31 7.30 16.80 18.68
CA GLY A 31 7.76 16.26 19.95
C GLY A 31 6.86 16.70 21.12
N ALA A 32 6.76 15.87 22.16
CA ALA A 32 5.94 16.13 23.34
C ALA A 32 6.15 17.54 23.94
N LYS A 33 7.42 17.98 24.06
CA LYS A 33 7.80 19.30 24.59
C LYS A 33 7.41 20.47 23.67
N ALA A 34 7.24 20.23 22.38
CA ALA A 34 6.80 21.23 21.39
C ALA A 34 5.27 21.28 21.26
N SER A 35 4.56 20.23 21.71
CA SER A 35 3.10 20.16 21.67
C SER A 35 2.47 20.98 22.80
N LYS A 36 1.26 21.53 22.56
CA LYS A 36 0.46 22.21 23.59
C LYS A 36 -0.04 21.26 24.69
N THR A 37 -0.26 20.00 24.36
CA THR A 37 -0.87 18.99 25.25
C THR A 37 0.15 18.11 25.97
N GLY A 38 1.45 18.29 25.70
CA GLY A 38 2.50 17.40 26.21
C GLY A 38 2.57 16.03 25.53
N SER A 39 1.77 15.78 24.48
CA SER A 39 1.72 14.51 23.76
C SER A 39 2.53 14.57 22.45
N PRO A 40 3.35 13.55 22.12
CA PRO A 40 3.99 13.49 20.81
C PRO A 40 2.95 13.20 19.72
N MET A 41 3.19 13.73 18.51
CA MET A 41 2.35 13.47 17.35
C MET A 41 3.21 13.13 16.14
N THR A 42 2.76 12.15 15.38
CA THR A 42 3.23 11.84 14.04
C THR A 42 2.03 11.81 13.11
N THR A 43 2.13 12.49 11.97
CA THR A 43 1.07 12.53 10.97
C THR A 43 1.69 12.71 9.59
N GLN A 44 0.95 12.30 8.56
CA GLN A 44 1.34 12.42 7.18
C GLN A 44 0.11 12.61 6.30
N THR A 45 0.25 13.31 5.18
CA THR A 45 -0.69 13.14 4.06
C THR A 45 -0.30 11.86 3.31
N ASN A 46 -1.31 11.11 2.85
CA ASN A 46 -1.12 9.94 2.01
C ASN A 46 -1.60 10.29 0.59
N ASP A 47 -0.73 10.99 -0.14
CA ASP A 47 -1.04 11.49 -1.47
C ASP A 47 -0.95 10.31 -2.44
N CYS A 48 -2.11 9.81 -2.87
CA CYS A 48 -2.20 8.64 -3.73
C CYS A 48 -3.57 8.60 -4.41
N SER A 49 -3.61 8.65 -5.73
CA SER A 49 -4.85 8.76 -6.51
C SER A 49 -5.72 7.48 -6.48
N SER A 50 -5.14 6.34 -6.14
CA SER A 50 -5.79 5.02 -6.25
C SER A 50 -5.67 4.14 -5.00
N CYS A 51 -5.24 4.72 -3.88
CA CYS A 51 -4.98 3.95 -2.68
C CYS A 51 -6.24 3.39 -2.01
N ASP A 52 -6.06 2.29 -1.27
CA ASP A 52 -7.08 1.71 -0.41
C ASP A 52 -7.21 2.49 0.90
N PHE A 53 -8.08 3.50 0.91
CA PHE A 53 -8.29 4.39 2.06
C PHE A 53 -9.16 3.80 3.18
N ARG A 54 -9.51 2.52 3.12
CA ARG A 54 -10.25 1.88 4.20
C ARG A 54 -9.40 1.80 5.46
N ILE A 55 -10.03 2.07 6.60
CA ILE A 55 -9.45 1.86 7.91
C ILE A 55 -9.95 0.51 8.42
N ALA A 56 -9.02 -0.35 8.84
CA ALA A 56 -9.31 -1.69 9.32
C ALA A 56 -8.76 -1.87 10.73
N LYS A 57 -9.53 -2.52 11.62
CA LYS A 57 -9.03 -2.92 12.94
C LYS A 57 -8.52 -4.35 12.87
N VAL A 58 -7.20 -4.51 12.88
CA VAL A 58 -6.55 -5.81 12.96
C VAL A 58 -6.50 -6.24 14.43
N PRO A 59 -7.15 -7.34 14.84
CA PRO A 59 -7.13 -7.79 16.23
C PRO A 59 -5.78 -8.42 16.61
N ALA A 60 -5.48 -8.40 17.90
CA ALA A 60 -4.45 -9.25 18.48
C ALA A 60 -4.83 -10.73 18.27
N LYS A 61 -3.84 -11.57 17.99
CA LYS A 61 -4.06 -13.00 17.71
C LYS A 61 -3.04 -13.86 18.45
N LYS A 62 -3.46 -15.07 18.79
CA LYS A 62 -2.58 -16.14 19.27
C LYS A 62 -2.45 -17.23 18.23
N TYR A 63 -1.28 -17.82 18.11
CA TYR A 63 -0.97 -18.85 17.13
C TYR A 63 -0.36 -20.07 17.82
N ALA A 64 -0.68 -21.27 17.31
CA ALA A 64 -0.11 -22.51 17.82
C ALA A 64 1.38 -22.63 17.46
N PRO A 65 2.20 -23.35 18.25
CA PRO A 65 3.59 -23.61 17.91
C PRO A 65 3.75 -24.22 16.51
N GLY A 66 4.72 -23.72 15.74
CA GLY A 66 4.96 -24.16 14.36
C GLY A 66 4.05 -23.53 13.31
N SER A 67 3.13 -22.63 13.72
CA SER A 67 2.33 -21.84 12.77
C SER A 67 3.22 -21.04 11.82
N LYS A 68 2.75 -20.87 10.59
CA LYS A 68 3.40 -20.05 9.57
C LYS A 68 2.48 -18.91 9.16
N ARG A 69 3.08 -17.83 8.69
CA ARG A 69 2.40 -16.67 8.13
C ARG A 69 2.86 -16.47 6.68
N ASP A 70 1.89 -16.25 5.80
CA ASP A 70 2.17 -15.86 4.42
C ASP A 70 2.77 -14.45 4.34
N VAL A 71 3.83 -14.34 3.56
CA VAL A 71 4.39 -13.07 3.11
C VAL A 71 3.71 -12.73 1.80
N VAL A 72 3.07 -11.56 1.73
CA VAL A 72 2.40 -11.05 0.54
C VAL A 72 3.19 -9.89 -0.04
N LEU A 73 3.06 -9.65 -1.35
CA LEU A 73 3.56 -8.41 -1.94
C LEU A 73 2.78 -7.24 -1.38
N VAL A 74 3.50 -6.16 -1.07
CA VAL A 74 2.88 -4.91 -0.64
C VAL A 74 2.11 -4.32 -1.83
N SER A 75 0.85 -4.00 -1.60
CA SER A 75 0.00 -3.23 -2.51
C SER A 75 -0.57 -2.06 -1.74
N SER A 76 -0.70 -0.90 -2.38
CA SER A 76 -1.39 0.26 -1.83
C SER A 76 -2.76 0.49 -2.45
N VAL A 77 -3.07 -0.17 -3.57
CA VAL A 77 -4.29 0.03 -4.38
C VAL A 77 -5.44 -0.83 -3.85
N TYR A 78 -6.69 -0.34 -3.98
CA TYR A 78 -7.87 -1.10 -3.56
C TYR A 78 -8.10 -2.36 -4.42
N PRO A 79 -8.34 -3.53 -3.79
CA PRO A 79 -8.12 -3.85 -2.38
C PRO A 79 -6.64 -4.14 -2.11
N ARG A 80 -6.07 -3.54 -1.06
CA ARG A 80 -4.63 -3.72 -0.74
C ARG A 80 -4.30 -5.13 -0.27
N TYR A 81 -5.30 -5.83 0.25
CA TYR A 81 -5.23 -7.20 0.72
C TYR A 81 -6.64 -7.80 0.71
N VAL A 82 -6.73 -9.07 0.34
CA VAL A 82 -7.95 -9.87 0.32
C VAL A 82 -7.64 -11.17 1.05
N GLY A 83 -8.31 -11.41 2.17
CA GLY A 83 -8.11 -12.61 2.97
C GLY A 83 -8.51 -12.45 4.43
N THR A 84 -8.55 -13.57 5.14
CA THR A 84 -9.02 -13.62 6.54
C THR A 84 -7.87 -13.66 7.55
N ASP A 85 -6.61 -13.80 7.11
CA ASP A 85 -5.46 -13.98 8.01
C ASP A 85 -5.23 -12.76 8.91
N ARG A 86 -5.60 -11.57 8.46
CA ARG A 86 -5.56 -10.36 9.29
C ARG A 86 -6.70 -10.32 10.31
N GLY A 87 -7.81 -11.02 10.08
CA GLY A 87 -8.97 -11.02 10.98
C GLY A 87 -9.71 -9.68 11.02
N ALA A 88 -9.48 -8.81 10.05
CA ALA A 88 -10.17 -7.53 9.89
C ALA A 88 -11.21 -7.67 8.77
N PRO A 89 -12.52 -7.54 9.07
CA PRO A 89 -13.60 -7.77 8.11
C PRO A 89 -13.52 -6.94 6.83
N GLU A 90 -12.87 -5.78 6.89
CA GLU A 90 -12.64 -4.92 5.74
C GLU A 90 -11.87 -5.66 4.63
N TYR A 91 -10.99 -6.60 4.96
CA TYR A 91 -10.23 -7.36 3.96
C TYR A 91 -10.90 -8.66 3.50
N PHE A 92 -12.06 -9.01 4.05
CA PHE A 92 -12.71 -10.26 3.68
C PHE A 92 -13.36 -10.12 2.30
N LYS A 93 -13.18 -11.12 1.45
CA LYS A 93 -13.64 -11.10 0.05
C LYS A 93 -15.15 -10.83 -0.05
N GLU A 94 -15.92 -11.36 0.88
CA GLU A 94 -17.38 -11.17 0.95
C GLU A 94 -17.81 -9.72 1.20
N ASN A 95 -16.94 -8.90 1.79
CA ASN A 95 -17.19 -7.50 2.12
C ASN A 95 -16.60 -6.52 1.09
N LEU A 96 -15.98 -7.03 0.03
CA LEU A 96 -15.48 -6.20 -1.08
C LEU A 96 -16.60 -5.85 -2.06
N LEU A 97 -16.39 -4.77 -2.82
CA LEU A 97 -17.31 -4.34 -3.89
C LEU A 97 -17.33 -5.39 -5.01
N LYS A 98 -18.45 -6.10 -5.17
CA LYS A 98 -18.59 -7.21 -6.13
C LYS A 98 -19.05 -6.79 -7.53
N ASP A 99 -19.59 -5.59 -7.66
CA ASP A 99 -20.25 -5.14 -8.90
C ASP A 99 -19.26 -4.83 -10.03
N PHE A 100 -17.99 -4.59 -9.70
CA PHE A 100 -16.97 -4.14 -10.65
C PHE A 100 -15.89 -5.18 -10.97
N TYR A 101 -15.65 -6.13 -10.06
CA TYR A 101 -14.55 -7.10 -10.20
C TYR A 101 -14.80 -8.36 -9.36
N ASN A 102 -14.36 -9.50 -9.88
CA ASN A 102 -14.38 -10.76 -9.13
C ASN A 102 -13.06 -10.94 -8.36
N TRP A 103 -13.06 -10.51 -7.10
CA TRP A 103 -11.86 -10.52 -6.26
C TRP A 103 -11.39 -11.94 -5.95
N THR A 104 -10.07 -12.12 -5.93
CA THR A 104 -9.41 -13.34 -5.48
C THR A 104 -8.57 -13.05 -4.24
N ASP A 105 -8.29 -14.09 -3.46
CA ASP A 105 -7.51 -13.95 -2.23
C ASP A 105 -6.07 -13.55 -2.60
N THR A 106 -5.46 -12.68 -1.78
CA THR A 106 -4.09 -12.21 -2.02
C THR A 106 -3.11 -13.36 -1.92
N ARG A 107 -2.36 -13.58 -3.00
CA ARG A 107 -1.39 -14.67 -3.08
C ARG A 107 -0.16 -14.40 -2.22
N GLY A 108 0.17 -15.35 -1.34
CA GLY A 108 1.47 -15.40 -0.66
C GLY A 108 2.62 -15.68 -1.64
N ILE A 109 3.72 -14.96 -1.49
CA ILE A 109 4.99 -15.17 -2.21
C ILE A 109 5.99 -16.02 -1.42
N GLY A 110 5.69 -16.32 -0.16
CA GLY A 110 6.52 -17.13 0.73
C GLY A 110 5.90 -17.23 2.11
N GLN A 111 6.55 -17.94 3.01
CA GLN A 111 6.08 -18.14 4.39
C GLN A 111 7.21 -17.94 5.39
N ILE A 112 6.88 -17.31 6.51
CA ILE A 112 7.77 -17.16 7.67
C ILE A 112 7.16 -17.85 8.90
N PRO A 113 7.98 -18.31 9.87
CA PRO A 113 7.48 -18.75 11.16
C PRO A 113 6.68 -17.63 11.85
N GLN A 114 5.53 -17.98 12.40
CA GLN A 114 4.66 -17.04 13.09
C GLN A 114 5.01 -16.98 14.58
N VAL A 115 4.95 -15.78 15.15
CA VAL A 115 5.11 -15.58 16.60
C VAL A 115 3.89 -16.09 17.36
N GLU A 116 4.05 -16.48 18.63
CA GLU A 116 2.94 -16.99 19.44
C GLU A 116 1.81 -15.98 19.60
N THR A 117 2.14 -14.70 19.76
CA THR A 117 1.16 -13.62 19.95
C THR A 117 1.49 -12.40 19.10
N THR A 118 0.50 -11.84 18.42
CA THR A 118 0.61 -10.56 17.69
C THR A 118 -0.27 -9.50 18.35
N TYR A 119 0.17 -8.24 18.28
CA TYR A 119 -0.60 -7.11 18.78
C TYR A 119 -1.72 -6.69 17.83
N GLY A 120 -2.79 -6.13 18.40
CA GLY A 120 -3.84 -5.46 17.65
C GLY A 120 -3.43 -4.05 17.25
N TYR A 121 -3.90 -3.61 16.08
CA TYR A 121 -3.59 -2.28 15.55
C TYR A 121 -4.65 -1.78 14.56
N ILE A 122 -4.68 -0.46 14.37
CA ILE A 122 -5.44 0.18 13.31
C ILE A 122 -4.56 0.23 12.06
N ASP A 123 -5.08 -0.32 10.97
CA ASP A 123 -4.43 -0.38 9.67
C ASP A 123 -5.13 0.57 8.69
N GLY A 124 -4.33 1.16 7.80
CA GLY A 124 -4.80 1.88 6.61
C GLY A 124 -4.01 1.39 5.39
N VAL A 125 -3.54 2.34 4.57
CA VAL A 125 -2.52 2.03 3.53
C VAL A 125 -1.19 1.58 4.16
N TYR A 126 -1.00 1.89 5.44
CA TYR A 126 0.05 1.37 6.31
C TYR A 126 -0.48 1.35 7.75
N PRO A 127 0.13 0.54 8.65
CA PRO A 127 -0.25 0.51 10.06
C PRO A 127 -0.13 1.89 10.71
N ILE A 128 -1.14 2.32 11.46
CA ILE A 128 -1.24 3.66 12.05
C ILE A 128 -0.82 3.66 13.52
N MET A 129 -1.50 2.85 14.34
CA MET A 129 -1.27 2.78 15.78
C MET A 129 -1.69 1.42 16.34
N ASN A 130 -0.91 0.88 17.28
CA ASN A 130 -1.24 -0.38 17.97
C ASN A 130 -1.89 -0.16 19.35
N GLU A 131 -2.32 -1.25 19.98
CA GLU A 131 -2.93 -1.27 21.31
C GLU A 131 -2.00 -0.83 22.47
N HIS A 132 -0.71 -0.66 22.20
CA HIS A 132 0.30 -0.14 23.14
C HIS A 132 0.56 1.36 22.96
N GLN A 133 -0.34 2.06 22.26
CA GLN A 133 -0.23 3.50 22.00
C GLN A 133 1.04 3.87 21.21
N LEU A 134 1.64 2.92 20.49
CA LEU A 134 2.72 3.17 19.55
C LEU A 134 2.13 3.50 18.18
N ALA A 135 2.41 4.71 17.70
CA ALA A 135 2.02 5.18 16.38
C ALA A 135 3.22 5.30 15.44
N ILE A 136 2.98 5.10 14.14
CA ILE A 136 3.98 5.21 13.09
C ILE A 136 3.49 6.21 12.04
N GLY A 137 4.37 7.10 11.61
CA GLY A 137 4.19 7.95 10.44
C GLY A 137 5.12 7.50 9.31
N GLU A 138 4.62 7.55 8.09
CA GLU A 138 5.39 7.35 6.86
C GLU A 138 6.11 8.66 6.49
N SER A 139 7.19 8.54 5.71
CA SER A 139 7.93 9.67 5.15
C SER A 139 8.05 9.54 3.64
N THR A 140 7.87 10.65 2.93
CA THR A 140 7.98 10.80 1.46
C THR A 140 9.32 10.37 0.86
N CYS A 141 10.36 10.22 1.69
CA CYS A 141 11.69 9.89 1.22
C CYS A 141 11.83 8.38 1.00
N PRO A 142 12.22 7.92 -0.20
CA PRO A 142 12.56 6.52 -0.39
C PRO A 142 13.82 6.17 0.41
N ALA A 143 13.94 4.89 0.78
CA ALA A 143 15.19 4.36 1.31
C ALA A 143 16.16 4.08 0.15
N ARG A 144 17.47 4.23 0.39
CA ARG A 144 18.58 4.00 -0.58
C ARG A 144 18.71 2.56 -1.14
N ILE A 145 17.70 1.73 -0.92
CA ILE A 145 17.57 0.37 -1.45
C ILE A 145 16.80 0.34 -2.79
N ASP A 146 16.20 1.45 -3.19
CA ASP A 146 15.43 1.67 -4.41
C ASP A 146 16.25 1.58 -5.72
N LYS A 147 17.55 1.91 -5.67
CA LYS A 147 18.46 1.85 -6.84
C LYS A 147 18.56 0.50 -7.53
N TRP A 148 18.10 -0.60 -6.92
CA TRP A 148 18.19 -1.94 -7.50
C TRP A 148 16.95 -2.35 -8.30
N ILE A 149 15.82 -1.64 -8.14
CA ILE A 149 14.53 -2.03 -8.76
C ILE A 149 13.94 -0.90 -9.61
N ALA A 150 14.27 0.36 -9.33
CA ALA A 150 13.87 1.48 -10.18
C ALA A 150 15.03 1.90 -11.08
N HIS A 151 14.93 1.57 -12.37
CA HIS A 151 15.70 2.25 -13.40
C HIS A 151 15.17 3.69 -13.50
N ASP A 152 16.07 4.65 -13.26
CA ASP A 152 16.02 6.08 -13.59
C ASP A 152 15.08 7.00 -12.77
N ASP A 153 15.47 7.30 -11.53
CA ASP A 153 15.25 8.64 -10.93
C ASP A 153 16.60 9.39 -10.83
N PRO A 154 16.80 10.53 -11.51
CA PRO A 154 18.02 11.33 -11.41
C PRO A 154 18.24 12.01 -10.04
N HIS A 155 17.32 11.84 -9.07
CA HIS A 155 17.43 12.39 -7.72
C HIS A 155 17.53 11.34 -6.60
N GLY A 156 17.59 10.05 -6.95
CA GLY A 156 17.63 8.92 -6.00
C GLY A 156 18.82 8.01 -6.20
#